data_AF-A0A124DY37-F1
#
_entry.id   AF-A0A124DY37-F1
#
_cell.length_a   1.000
_cell.length_b   1.000
_cell.length_c   1.000
_cell.angle_alpha   90.00
_cell.angle_beta   90.00
_cell.angle_gamma   90.00
#
_symmetry.space_group_name_H-M   'P 1'
#
loop_
_entity.id
_entity.type
_entity.pdbx_description
1 polymer ?
#
loop_
_entity_poly.entity_id
_entity_poly.type
_entity_poly.pdbx_seq_one_letter_code
_entity_poly.pdbx_strand_id
1 'polypeptide(L)'
;MQLSDMQKILMTCLLFILILWFLIQGIRKHTSNGAGSSFRHWGRWFIGLFIVGAVPLGFALYTEIFDKRLDANIGLGLAMFFVWAYCVILLCTALVVWGRYLYKRNIKK
;
A
#
# COMPACT_ATOMS: atom_id res chain seq x y z
N MET A 1 -25.64 4.70 -5.83
CA MET A 1 -25.31 3.29 -5.49
C MET A 1 -24.52 3.33 -4.18
N GLN A 2 -25.14 2.98 -3.05
CA GLN A 2 -24.41 2.83 -1.79
C GLN A 2 -23.60 1.53 -1.88
N LEU A 3 -22.27 1.66 -1.84
CA LEU A 3 -21.37 0.52 -1.70
C LEU A 3 -21.55 -0.05 -0.28
N SER A 4 -21.67 -1.38 -0.15
CA SER A 4 -21.66 -2.02 1.18
C SER A 4 -20.29 -1.86 1.85
N ASP A 5 -20.24 -1.88 3.18
CA ASP A 5 -19.00 -1.71 3.94
C ASP A 5 -17.96 -2.80 3.61
N MET A 6 -18.40 -4.04 3.44
CA MET A 6 -17.62 -5.12 2.83
C MET A 6 -17.00 -4.75 1.46
N GLN A 7 -17.75 -4.11 0.56
CA GLN A 7 -17.20 -3.68 -0.73
C GLN A 7 -16.17 -2.56 -0.56
N LYS A 8 -16.35 -1.63 0.39
CA LYS A 8 -15.37 -0.58 0.67
C LYS A 8 -14.06 -1.18 1.18
N ILE A 9 -14.12 -2.15 2.09
CA ILE A 9 -12.95 -2.86 2.61
C ILE A 9 -12.22 -3.59 1.48
N LEU A 10 -12.96 -4.31 0.63
CA LEU A 10 -12.41 -5.04 -0.51
C LEU A 10 -11.70 -4.11 -1.51
N MET A 11 -12.33 -2.97 -1.84
CA MET A 11 -11.73 -1.96 -2.71
C MET A 11 -10.46 -1.36 -2.10
N THR A 12 -10.43 -1.17 -0.79
CA THR A 12 -9.24 -0.66 -0.07
C THR A 12 -8.10 -1.69 -0.10
N CYS A 13 -8.40 -2.98 0.08
CA CYS A 13 -7.45 -4.08 -0.13
C CYS A 13 -6.87 -4.07 -1.55
N LEU A 14 -7.73 -3.99 -2.57
CA LEU A 14 -7.30 -3.95 -3.97
C LEU A 14 -6.39 -2.77 -4.26
N LEU A 15 -6.77 -1.58 -3.79
CA LEU A 15 -5.98 -0.36 -3.94
C LEU A 15 -4.62 -0.48 -3.26
N PHE A 16 -4.57 -1.04 -2.05
CA PHE A 16 -3.32 -1.29 -1.33
C PHE A 16 -2.38 -2.22 -2.11
N ILE A 17 -2.90 -3.33 -2.63
CA ILE A 17 -2.13 -4.28 -3.44
C ILE A 17 -1.59 -3.62 -4.71
N LEU A 18 -2.41 -2.81 -5.39
CA LEU A 18 -2.01 -2.06 -6.59
C LEU A 18 -0.88 -1.06 -6.30
N ILE A 19 -0.96 -0.32 -5.20
CA ILE A 19 0.10 0.61 -4.80
C ILE A 19 1.40 -0.14 -4.55
N LEU A 20 1.36 -1.23 -3.78
CA LEU A 20 2.54 -2.06 -3.50
C LEU A 20 3.14 -2.62 -4.79
N TRP A 21 2.31 -3.14 -5.69
CA TRP A 21 2.74 -3.65 -6.98
C TRP A 21 3.48 -2.57 -7.79
N PHE A 22 2.92 -1.35 -7.85
CA PHE A 22 3.52 -0.23 -8.56
C PHE A 22 4.87 0.18 -7.98
N LEU A 23 4.96 0.22 -6.65
CA LEU A 23 6.19 0.50 -5.91
C LEU A 23 7.28 -0.54 -6.20
N ILE A 24 6.93 -1.83 -6.17
CA ILE A 24 7.85 -2.95 -6.48
C ILE A 24 8.37 -2.83 -7.92
N GLN A 25 7.49 -2.53 -8.88
CA GLN A 25 7.90 -2.31 -10.27
C GLN A 25 8.83 -1.10 -10.42
N GLY A 26 8.52 0.01 -9.75
CA GLY A 26 9.34 1.22 -9.77
C GLY A 26 10.76 0.97 -9.27
N ILE A 27 10.90 0.22 -8.18
CA ILE A 27 12.22 -0.13 -7.63
C ILE A 27 12.96 -1.15 -8.48
N ARG A 28 12.27 -2.18 -9.01
CA ARG A 28 12.88 -3.13 -9.96
C ARG A 28 13.49 -2.41 -11.16
N LYS A 29 12.78 -1.42 -11.72
CA LYS A 29 13.27 -0.60 -12.86
C LYS A 29 14.45 0.31 -12.52
N HIS A 30 14.57 0.77 -11.27
CA HIS A 30 15.77 1.51 -10.82
C HIS A 30 16.96 0.58 -10.58
N THR A 31 16.74 -0.64 -10.05
CA THR A 31 17.79 -1.61 -9.76
C THR A 31 18.45 -2.19 -11.01
N SER A 32 17.71 -2.41 -12.10
CA SER A 32 18.28 -2.96 -13.35
C SER A 32 19.33 -2.04 -14.00
N ASN A 33 19.42 -0.78 -13.56
CA ASN A 33 20.42 0.19 -14.02
C ASN A 33 21.74 0.18 -13.19
N GLY A 34 22.00 -0.85 -12.35
CA GLY A 34 23.36 -1.15 -11.87
C GLY A 34 23.62 -1.11 -10.37
N ALA A 35 22.66 -1.43 -9.48
CA ALA A 35 22.92 -1.44 -8.03
C ALA A 35 22.30 -2.66 -7.31
N GLY A 36 22.98 -3.81 -7.38
CA GLY A 36 22.55 -5.07 -6.76
C GLY A 36 22.44 -5.03 -5.22
N SER A 37 23.15 -4.11 -4.54
CA SER A 37 23.09 -3.97 -3.07
C SER A 37 21.85 -3.21 -2.59
N SER A 38 21.31 -2.28 -3.40
CA SER A 38 20.16 -1.46 -3.04
C SER A 38 18.88 -2.30 -2.94
N PHE A 39 18.69 -3.27 -3.85
CA PHE A 39 17.48 -4.10 -3.89
C PHE A 39 17.22 -4.90 -2.60
N ARG A 40 18.27 -5.39 -1.93
CA ARG A 40 18.15 -6.14 -0.67
C ARG A 40 17.73 -5.24 0.50
N HIS A 41 18.15 -3.98 0.49
CA HIS A 41 17.75 -2.98 1.49
C HIS A 41 16.29 -2.54 1.29
N TRP A 42 15.88 -2.30 0.04
CA TRP A 42 14.50 -1.96 -0.30
C TRP A 42 13.52 -3.11 -0.05
N GLY A 43 13.95 -4.38 -0.24
CA GLY A 43 13.13 -5.56 0.07
C GLY A 43 12.77 -5.68 1.56
N ARG A 44 13.68 -5.36 2.48
CA ARG A 44 13.38 -5.33 3.93
C ARG A 44 12.39 -4.22 4.29
N TRP A 45 12.54 -3.04 3.69
CA TRP A 45 11.57 -1.96 3.85
C TRP A 45 10.18 -2.37 3.37
N PHE A 46 10.09 -3.05 2.22
CA PHE A 46 8.83 -3.53 1.69
C PHE A 46 8.09 -4.51 2.58
N ILE A 47 8.81 -5.44 3.20
CA ILE A 47 8.19 -6.41 4.11
C ILE A 47 7.61 -5.69 5.33
N GLY A 48 8.35 -4.73 5.90
CA GLY A 48 7.83 -3.90 7.00
C GLY A 48 6.61 -3.09 6.58
N LEU A 49 6.68 -2.47 5.39
CA LEU A 49 5.57 -1.70 4.85
C LEU A 49 4.33 -2.57 4.56
N PHE A 50 4.53 -3.80 4.11
CA PHE A 50 3.43 -4.74 3.89
C PHE A 50 2.75 -5.10 5.21
N ILE A 51 3.52 -5.43 6.25
CA ILE A 51 2.98 -5.84 7.56
C ILE A 51 2.18 -4.70 8.20
N VAL A 52 2.71 -3.47 8.18
CA VAL A 52 2.04 -2.31 8.80
C VAL A 52 0.69 -1.99 8.14
N GLY A 53 0.56 -2.18 6.82
CA GLY A 53 -0.72 -1.97 6.13
C GLY A 53 -1.66 -3.18 6.19
N ALA A 54 -1.10 -4.40 6.13
CA ALA A 54 -1.88 -5.63 6.11
C ALA A 54 -2.55 -5.94 7.45
N VAL A 55 -1.93 -5.58 8.58
CA VAL A 55 -2.48 -5.85 9.92
C VAL A 55 -3.80 -5.10 10.16
N PRO A 56 -3.90 -3.77 9.95
CA PRO A 56 -5.16 -3.04 10.09
C PRO A 56 -6.22 -3.45 9.04
N LEU A 57 -5.80 -3.78 7.81
CA LEU A 57 -6.71 -4.30 6.78
C LEU A 57 -7.29 -5.68 7.16
N GLY A 58 -6.45 -6.56 7.71
CA GLY A 58 -6.86 -7.87 8.20
C GLY A 58 -7.80 -7.75 9.40
N PHE A 59 -7.54 -6.81 10.31
CA PHE A 59 -8.45 -6.49 11.41
C PHE A 59 -9.83 -6.05 10.89
N ALA A 60 -9.87 -5.10 9.95
CA ALA A 60 -11.12 -4.61 9.37
C ALA A 60 -11.91 -5.71 8.63
N LEU A 61 -11.24 -6.58 7.88
CA LEU A 61 -11.85 -7.74 7.23
C LEU A 61 -12.40 -8.74 8.24
N TYR A 62 -11.64 -9.05 9.28
CA TYR A 62 -12.03 -10.02 10.29
C TYR A 62 -13.28 -9.57 11.04
N THR A 63 -13.33 -8.32 11.47
CA THR A 63 -14.48 -7.75 12.18
C THR A 63 -15.74 -7.72 11.30
N GLU A 64 -15.62 -7.38 10.02
CA GLU A 64 -16.76 -7.35 9.09
C GLU A 64 -17.34 -8.76 8.83
N ILE A 65 -16.47 -9.77 8.72
CA ILE A 65 -16.87 -11.15 8.37
C ILE A 65 -17.43 -11.90 9.59
N PHE A 66 -16.76 -11.79 10.74
CA PHE A 66 -17.07 -12.62 11.91
C PHE A 66 -17.93 -11.90 12.95
N ASP A 67 -17.95 -10.57 12.97
CA ASP A 67 -18.54 -9.81 14.06
C ASP A 67 -19.41 -8.65 13.56
N LYS A 68 -20.53 -9.02 12.90
CA LYS A 68 -21.55 -8.11 12.35
C LYS A 68 -22.23 -7.19 13.40
N ARG A 69 -21.89 -7.32 14.68
CA ARG A 69 -22.41 -6.47 15.78
C ARG A 69 -21.40 -5.45 16.30
N LEU A 70 -20.16 -5.46 15.82
CA LEU A 70 -19.14 -4.46 16.19
C LEU A 70 -19.18 -3.17 15.36
N ASP A 71 -20.18 -3.01 14.48
CA ASP A 71 -20.43 -1.81 13.65
C ASP A 71 -20.57 -0.49 14.43
N ALA A 72 -20.66 -0.53 15.77
CA ALA A 72 -20.68 0.65 16.63
C ALA A 72 -19.30 1.01 17.24
N ASN A 73 -18.22 0.31 16.87
CA ASN A 73 -16.97 0.40 17.61
C ASN A 73 -15.93 1.26 16.86
N ILE A 74 -15.52 2.37 17.50
CA ILE A 74 -14.49 3.33 17.07
C ILE A 74 -13.24 2.65 16.49
N GLY A 75 -12.92 1.43 16.95
CA GLY A 75 -11.81 0.61 16.45
C GLY A 75 -11.86 0.29 14.95
N LEU A 76 -13.03 0.04 14.36
CA LEU A 76 -13.15 -0.23 12.91
C LEU A 76 -12.84 1.03 12.10
N GLY A 77 -13.45 2.15 12.48
CA GLY A 77 -13.20 3.46 11.85
C GLY A 77 -11.74 3.90 11.99
N LEU A 78 -11.14 3.68 13.16
CA LEU A 78 -9.73 3.98 13.41
C LEU A 78 -8.79 3.09 12.58
N ALA A 79 -9.10 1.79 12.45
CA ALA A 79 -8.36 0.88 11.59
C ALA A 79 -8.42 1.33 10.12
N MET A 80 -9.62 1.64 9.61
CA MET A 80 -9.80 2.17 8.25
C MET A 80 -9.04 3.48 8.03
N PHE A 81 -9.06 4.39 9.00
CA PHE A 81 -8.32 5.66 8.92
C PHE A 81 -6.81 5.43 8.86
N PHE A 82 -6.28 4.51 9.67
CA PHE A 82 -4.87 4.11 9.62
C PHE A 82 -4.49 3.53 8.26
N VAL A 83 -5.32 2.64 7.70
CA VAL A 83 -5.11 2.07 6.36
C VAL A 83 -5.10 3.17 5.30
N TRP A 84 -6.04 4.10 5.35
CA TRP A 84 -6.15 5.19 4.39
C TRP A 84 -4.96 6.14 4.45
N ALA A 85 -4.59 6.61 5.65
CA ALA A 85 -3.42 7.46 5.85
C ALA A 85 -2.14 6.75 5.36
N TYR A 86 -2.03 5.46 5.64
CA TYR A 86 -0.91 4.65 5.20
C TYR A 86 -0.86 4.47 3.67
N CYS A 87 -2.00 4.22 3.03
CA CYS A 87 -2.12 4.18 1.58
C CYS A 87 -1.68 5.50 0.94
N VAL A 88 -2.06 6.67 1.51
CA VAL A 88 -1.63 7.99 1.00
C VAL A 88 -0.10 8.12 1.06
N ILE A 89 0.53 7.73 2.17
CA ILE A 89 1.99 7.77 2.31
C ILE A 89 2.67 6.85 1.28
N LEU A 90 2.16 5.63 1.09
CA LEU A 90 2.67 4.71 0.07
C LEU A 90 2.50 5.26 -1.35
N LEU A 91 1.40 5.95 -1.64
CA LEU A 91 1.15 6.56 -2.93
C LEU A 91 2.12 7.73 -3.19
N CYS A 92 2.36 8.58 -2.20
CA CYS A 92 3.36 9.65 -2.27
C CYS A 92 4.77 9.08 -2.53
N THR A 93 5.18 8.05 -1.80
CA THR A 93 6.49 7.41 -2.01
C THR A 93 6.61 6.76 -3.39
N ALA A 94 5.55 6.09 -3.86
CA ALA A 94 5.49 5.54 -5.22
C ALA A 94 5.67 6.63 -6.29
N LEU A 95 5.00 7.77 -6.14
CA LEU A 95 5.11 8.92 -7.06
C LEU A 95 6.54 9.49 -7.06
N VAL A 96 7.19 9.63 -5.91
CA VAL A 96 8.59 10.12 -5.83
C VAL A 96 9.55 9.16 -6.54
N VAL A 97 9.41 7.85 -6.32
CA VAL A 97 10.24 6.83 -6.99
C VAL A 97 10.06 6.89 -8.51
N TRP A 98 8.81 6.98 -8.96
CA TRP A 98 8.48 7.01 -10.38
C TRP A 98 8.86 8.33 -11.05
N GLY A 99 8.67 9.47 -10.38
CA GLY A 99 9.11 10.78 -10.83
C GLY A 99 10.63 10.83 -11.03
N ARG A 100 11.40 10.29 -10.07
CA ARG A 100 12.87 10.15 -10.22
C ARG A 100 13.25 9.20 -11.35
N TYR A 101 12.49 8.13 -11.57
CA TYR A 101 12.71 7.21 -12.68
C TYR A 101 12.54 7.92 -14.03
N LEU A 102 11.41 8.61 -14.23
CA LEU A 102 11.11 9.35 -15.45
C LEU A 102 12.12 10.48 -15.70
N TYR A 103 12.51 11.22 -14.65
CA TYR A 103 13.52 12.27 -14.75
C TYR A 103 14.86 11.73 -15.25
N LYS A 104 15.38 10.64 -14.67
CA LYS A 104 16.62 9.99 -15.14
C LYS A 104 16.49 9.45 -16.57
N ARG A 105 15.31 8.96 -16.96
CA ARG A 105 15.07 8.47 -18.32
C ARG A 105 15.05 9.59 -19.35
N ASN A 106 14.48 10.75 -19.01
CA ASN A 106 14.43 11.92 -19.89
C ASN A 106 15.79 12.60 -20.03
N ILE A 107 16.64 12.61 -18.99
CA ILE A 107 18.02 13.13 -19.08
C ILE A 107 18.93 12.25 -19.95
N LYS A 108 18.65 10.94 -20.04
CA LYS A 108 19.44 10.00 -20.85
C LYS A 108 19.00 9.98 -22.33
N LYS A 109 17.95 10.71 -22.70
CA LYS A 109 17.49 10.89 -24.08
C LYS A 109 18.00 12.21 -24.62
#